data_AF-A0A1X7GJL5-F1
#
_entry.id   AF-A0A1X7GJL5-F1
#
_cell.length_a   1.000
_cell.length_b   1.000
_cell.length_c   1.000
_cell.angle_alpha   90.00
_cell.angle_beta   90.00
_cell.angle_gamma   90.00
#
_symmetry.space_group_name_H-M   'P 1'
#
loop_
_entity.id
_entity.type
_entity.pdbx_description
1 polymer ?
#
loop_
_entity_poly.entity_id
_entity_poly.type
_entity_poly.pdbx_seq_one_letter_code
_entity_poly.pdbx_strand_id
1 'polypeptide(L)'
;MIKKIIFQLVTFSFLVEKKVFAAESGGMPQLNPEFWVSQIFWLTLTFGLLYVVLSKLILPKISANLESRKSQISDNIEAADKQREESEAKLKEYEEIVLKSKNEAKNIFNEAREKALKDINAKREVLDKQIHEEVKKAEDEIDQLRKSAPVKINKIAIETASELTQKLIGAEVNNSSISAIVDDLSKRNGDKYYGN
;
A
#
# COMPACT_ATOMS: atom_id res chain seq x y z
N MET A 1 -64.83 -15.34 10.98
CA MET A 1 -66.09 -14.96 10.30
C MET A 1 -67.29 -14.93 11.25
N ILE A 2 -67.46 -15.94 12.13
CA ILE A 2 -68.58 -16.04 13.08
C ILE A 2 -68.77 -14.81 13.99
N LYS A 3 -67.69 -14.21 14.51
CA LYS A 3 -67.78 -12.99 15.34
C LYS A 3 -68.33 -11.76 14.58
N LYS A 4 -68.08 -11.64 13.27
CA LYS A 4 -68.63 -10.56 12.42
C LYS A 4 -70.12 -10.76 12.16
N ILE A 5 -70.55 -12.01 11.95
CA ILE A 5 -71.94 -12.40 11.71
C ILE A 5 -72.80 -12.20 12.96
N ILE A 6 -72.28 -12.57 14.14
CA ILE A 6 -72.97 -12.36 15.43
C ILE A 6 -73.11 -10.85 15.71
N PHE A 7 -72.07 -10.06 15.45
CA PHE A 7 -72.15 -8.60 15.62
C PHE A 7 -73.17 -7.98 14.66
N GLN A 8 -73.19 -8.40 13.39
CA GLN A 8 -74.17 -7.94 12.39
C GLN A 8 -75.61 -8.33 12.75
N LEU A 9 -75.84 -9.53 13.28
CA LEU A 9 -77.17 -9.98 13.72
C LEU A 9 -77.67 -9.22 14.96
N VAL A 10 -76.79 -8.93 15.92
CA VAL A 10 -77.15 -8.13 17.10
C VAL A 10 -77.46 -6.68 16.72
N THR A 11 -76.67 -6.07 15.82
CA THR A 11 -76.96 -4.73 15.31
C THR A 11 -78.24 -4.67 14.48
N PHE A 12 -78.59 -5.75 13.77
CA PHE A 12 -79.82 -5.84 12.99
C PHE A 12 -81.05 -6.00 13.89
N SER A 13 -80.95 -6.78 14.97
CA SER A 13 -82.04 -6.93 15.95
C SER A 13 -82.35 -5.60 16.65
N PHE A 14 -81.34 -4.75 16.89
CA PHE A 14 -81.52 -3.43 17.50
C PHE A 14 -82.17 -2.40 16.55
N LEU A 15 -82.14 -2.62 15.23
CA LEU A 15 -82.78 -1.76 14.23
C LEU A 15 -84.27 -2.08 14.00
N VAL A 16 -84.74 -3.27 14.42
CA VAL A 16 -86.08 -3.78 14.12
C VAL A 16 -87.09 -3.58 15.27
N GLU A 17 -86.64 -3.48 16.52
CA GLU A 17 -87.54 -3.16 17.64
C GLU A 17 -87.77 -1.65 17.80
N LYS A 18 -88.58 -1.06 16.92
CA LYS A 18 -89.25 0.23 17.18
C LYS A 18 -90.66 -0.01 17.71
N LYS A 19 -90.82 -0.19 19.03
CA LYS A 19 -92.10 0.19 19.67
C LYS A 19 -92.10 1.71 19.84
N VAL A 20 -92.82 2.40 18.95
CA VAL A 20 -93.08 3.84 19.06
C VAL A 20 -94.29 4.01 19.97
N PHE A 21 -94.07 4.42 21.22
CA PHE A 21 -95.12 4.98 22.06
C PHE A 21 -95.31 6.46 21.66
N ALA A 22 -96.49 6.79 21.13
CA ALA A 22 -96.90 8.17 20.89
C ALA A 22 -97.24 8.82 22.25
N ALA A 23 -96.65 9.99 22.53
CA ALA A 23 -96.89 10.74 23.76
C ALA A 23 -98.15 11.60 23.61
N GLU A 24 -99.20 11.32 24.39
CA GLU A 24 -100.28 12.26 24.64
C GLU A 24 -99.76 13.40 25.55
N SER A 25 -99.73 14.63 25.02
CA SER A 25 -99.73 15.90 25.75
C SER A 25 -98.59 16.19 26.77
N GLY A 26 -97.33 16.27 26.33
CA GLY A 26 -96.24 16.79 27.19
C GLY A 26 -94.87 17.01 26.54
N GLY A 27 -94.62 18.23 26.03
CA GLY A 27 -93.27 18.77 25.72
C GLY A 27 -92.38 17.96 24.76
N MET A 28 -91.13 18.40 24.55
CA MET A 28 -90.11 17.56 23.91
C MET A 28 -89.71 16.46 24.92
N PRO A 29 -89.95 15.16 24.64
CA PRO A 29 -89.73 14.09 25.61
C PRO A 29 -88.29 14.02 26.16
N GLN A 30 -87.29 14.46 25.40
CA GLN A 30 -85.89 14.53 25.83
C GLN A 30 -85.62 15.55 26.96
N LEU A 31 -86.52 16.52 27.17
CA LEU A 31 -86.39 17.56 28.19
C LEU A 31 -87.27 17.29 29.41
N ASN A 32 -88.01 16.18 29.44
CA ASN A 32 -88.80 15.78 30.61
C ASN A 32 -87.84 15.26 31.71
N PRO A 33 -87.78 15.90 32.90
CA PRO A 33 -86.91 15.49 34.00
C PRO A 33 -87.12 14.06 34.50
N GLU A 34 -88.30 13.47 34.26
CA GLU A 34 -88.62 12.09 34.64
C GLU A 34 -87.66 11.07 34.00
N PHE A 35 -87.15 11.33 32.79
CA PHE A 35 -86.25 10.42 32.07
C PHE A 35 -84.76 10.68 32.31
N TRP A 36 -84.40 11.76 33.00
CA TRP A 36 -82.99 12.14 33.19
C TRP A 36 -82.20 11.09 33.96
N VAL A 37 -82.80 10.45 34.97
CA VAL A 37 -82.12 9.40 35.76
C VAL A 37 -81.75 8.21 34.87
N SER A 38 -82.68 7.74 34.02
CA SER A 38 -82.42 6.65 33.08
C SER A 38 -81.36 7.02 32.04
N GLN A 39 -81.43 8.25 31.51
CA GLN A 39 -80.48 8.75 30.51
C GLN A 39 -79.07 8.87 31.10
N ILE A 40 -78.92 9.38 32.31
CA ILE A 40 -77.63 9.49 33.02
C ILE A 40 -77.07 8.10 33.34
N PHE A 41 -77.93 7.14 33.75
CA PHE A 41 -77.53 5.77 34.00
C PHE A 41 -76.94 5.10 32.74
N TRP A 42 -77.67 5.13 31.63
CA TRP A 42 -77.19 4.53 30.37
C TRP A 42 -75.99 5.27 29.78
N LEU A 43 -75.94 6.60 29.89
CA LEU A 43 -74.77 7.38 29.48
C LEU A 43 -73.54 6.94 30.26
N THR A 44 -73.64 6.83 31.59
CA THR A 44 -72.53 6.43 32.45
C THR A 44 -72.10 4.99 32.18
N LEU A 45 -73.07 4.09 31.96
CA LEU A 45 -72.78 2.69 31.65
C LEU A 45 -72.08 2.54 30.29
N THR A 46 -72.59 3.17 29.24
CA THR A 46 -72.03 3.09 27.88
C THR A 46 -70.70 3.83 27.77
N PHE A 47 -70.60 5.03 28.34
CA PHE A 47 -69.35 5.80 28.39
C PHE A 47 -68.30 5.11 29.26
N GLY A 48 -68.69 4.55 30.41
CA GLY A 48 -67.81 3.77 31.28
C GLY A 48 -67.26 2.53 30.58
N LEU A 49 -68.12 1.79 29.86
CA LEU A 49 -67.68 0.65 29.05
C LEU A 49 -66.71 1.07 27.95
N LEU A 50 -67.00 2.16 27.22
CA LEU A 50 -66.12 2.72 26.20
C LEU A 50 -64.76 3.15 26.78
N TYR A 51 -64.79 3.83 27.93
CA TYR A 51 -63.58 4.27 28.64
C TYR A 51 -62.69 3.08 29.01
N VAL A 52 -63.27 2.01 29.56
CA VAL A 52 -62.53 0.79 29.90
C VAL A 52 -61.93 0.15 28.65
N VAL A 53 -62.67 0.08 27.53
CA VAL A 53 -62.17 -0.44 26.26
C VAL A 53 -61.00 0.40 25.73
N LEU A 54 -61.13 1.72 25.71
CA LEU A 54 -60.05 2.61 25.26
C LEU A 54 -58.81 2.48 26.14
N SER A 55 -59.01 2.57 27.46
CA SER A 55 -57.96 2.52 28.47
C SER A 55 -57.21 1.19 28.47
N LYS A 56 -57.93 0.05 28.44
CA LYS A 56 -57.30 -1.28 28.56
C LYS A 56 -56.91 -1.93 27.24
N LEU A 57 -57.50 -1.56 26.10
CA LEU A 57 -57.24 -2.25 24.82
C LEU A 57 -56.57 -1.39 23.77
N ILE A 58 -56.92 -0.10 23.67
CA ILE A 58 -56.48 0.75 22.57
C ILE A 58 -55.21 1.52 22.96
N LEU A 59 -55.20 2.21 24.10
CA LEU A 59 -54.03 2.94 24.59
C LEU A 59 -52.78 2.05 24.72
N PRO A 60 -52.80 0.85 25.36
CA PRO A 60 -51.60 0.04 25.48
C PRO A 60 -51.03 -0.42 24.14
N LYS A 61 -51.88 -0.64 23.12
CA LYS A 61 -51.41 -0.99 21.77
C LYS A 61 -50.67 0.16 21.09
N ILE A 62 -51.16 1.38 21.26
CA ILE A 62 -50.52 2.59 20.73
C ILE A 62 -49.17 2.81 21.44
N SER A 63 -49.16 2.73 22.77
CA SER A 63 -47.94 2.85 23.58
C SER A 63 -46.91 1.79 23.20
N ALA A 64 -47.31 0.53 23.03
CA ALA A 64 -46.40 -0.53 22.63
C ALA A 64 -45.77 -0.30 21.25
N ASN A 65 -46.53 0.22 20.28
CA ASN A 65 -45.98 0.55 18.97
C ASN A 65 -45.00 1.72 19.03
N LEU A 66 -45.33 2.75 19.82
CA LEU A 66 -44.46 3.91 20.01
C LEU A 66 -43.14 3.51 20.69
N GLU A 67 -43.21 2.67 21.72
CA GLU A 67 -42.01 2.15 22.39
C GLU A 67 -41.18 1.25 21.46
N SER A 68 -41.83 0.38 20.68
CA SER A 68 -41.12 -0.44 19.68
C SER A 68 -40.38 0.41 18.66
N ARG A 69 -41.00 1.48 18.14
CA ARG A 69 -40.33 2.41 17.22
C ARG A 69 -39.18 3.14 17.90
N LYS A 70 -39.38 3.60 19.14
CA LYS A 70 -38.35 4.28 19.92
C LYS A 70 -37.14 3.37 20.15
N SER A 71 -37.37 2.12 20.55
CA SER A 71 -36.33 1.10 20.70
C SER A 71 -35.58 0.89 19.39
N GLN A 72 -36.29 0.63 18.29
CA GLN A 72 -35.65 0.43 16.98
C GLN A 72 -34.79 1.63 16.55
N ILE A 73 -35.25 2.85 16.80
CA ILE A 73 -34.46 4.05 16.50
C ILE A 73 -33.20 4.09 17.38
N SER A 74 -33.34 3.82 18.68
CA SER A 74 -32.20 3.78 19.59
C SER A 74 -31.18 2.72 19.18
N ASP A 75 -31.64 1.50 18.88
CA ASP A 75 -30.80 0.37 18.47
C ASP A 75 -30.08 0.69 17.15
N ASN A 76 -30.77 1.33 16.20
CA ASN A 76 -30.18 1.75 14.93
C ASN A 76 -29.13 2.86 15.11
N ILE A 77 -29.35 3.80 16.04
CA ILE A 77 -28.37 4.85 16.36
C ILE A 77 -27.14 4.21 16.99
N GLU A 78 -27.30 3.33 17.98
CA GLU A 78 -26.20 2.63 18.63
C GLU A 78 -25.41 1.76 17.63
N ALA A 79 -26.10 1.04 16.75
CA ALA A 79 -25.47 0.26 15.69
C ALA A 79 -24.69 1.14 14.72
N ALA A 80 -25.24 2.30 14.34
CA ALA A 80 -24.57 3.26 13.47
C ALA A 80 -23.32 3.87 14.13
N ASP A 81 -23.40 4.23 15.41
CA ASP A 81 -22.27 4.76 16.17
C ASP A 81 -21.17 3.71 16.31
N LYS A 82 -21.52 2.46 16.65
CA LYS A 82 -20.57 1.35 16.69
C LYS A 82 -19.91 1.12 15.34
N GLN A 83 -20.68 1.12 14.25
CA GLN A 83 -20.13 0.96 12.90
C GLN A 83 -19.20 2.14 12.52
N ARG A 84 -19.52 3.35 12.96
CA ARG A 84 -18.64 4.53 12.79
C ARG A 84 -17.33 4.35 13.55
N GLU A 85 -17.38 3.96 14.82
CA GLU A 85 -16.19 3.72 15.64
C GLU A 85 -15.31 2.60 15.05
N GLU A 86 -15.90 1.48 14.63
CA GLU A 86 -15.18 0.38 13.97
C GLU A 86 -14.53 0.85 12.66
N SER A 87 -15.20 1.70 11.89
CA SER A 87 -14.67 2.25 10.64
C SER A 87 -13.49 3.20 10.91
N GLU A 88 -13.61 4.07 11.91
CA GLU A 88 -12.53 4.97 12.34
C GLU A 88 -11.32 4.19 12.89
N ALA A 89 -11.55 3.12 13.64
CA ALA A 89 -10.49 2.25 14.13
C ALA A 89 -9.74 1.57 12.97
N LYS A 90 -10.48 1.00 12.00
CA LYS A 90 -9.89 0.41 10.79
C LYS A 90 -9.14 1.43 9.93
N LEU A 91 -9.64 2.66 9.84
CA LEU A 91 -8.96 3.72 9.12
C LEU A 91 -7.61 4.06 9.76
N LYS A 92 -7.56 4.18 11.09
CA LYS A 92 -6.31 4.38 11.84
C LYS A 92 -5.32 3.24 11.63
N GLU A 93 -5.79 1.98 11.76
CA GLU A 93 -4.95 0.81 11.51
C GLU A 93 -4.38 0.80 10.07
N TYR A 94 -5.22 1.14 9.09
CA TYR A 94 -4.79 1.25 7.70
C TYR A 94 -3.73 2.35 7.51
N GLU A 95 -3.93 3.53 8.10
CA GLU A 95 -2.95 4.62 8.06
C GLU A 95 -1.61 4.22 8.70
N GLU A 96 -1.64 3.51 9.84
CA GLU A 96 -0.46 2.97 10.50
C GLU A 96 0.27 1.94 9.62
N ILE A 97 -0.46 1.01 8.99
CA ILE A 97 0.12 0.02 8.06
C ILE A 97 0.78 0.73 6.88
N VAL A 98 0.13 1.75 6.30
CA VAL A 98 0.69 2.52 5.19
C VAL A 98 1.97 3.26 5.62
N LEU A 99 1.96 3.90 6.79
CA LEU A 99 3.13 4.59 7.31
C LEU A 99 4.29 3.63 7.58
N LYS A 100 4.00 2.50 8.23
CA LYS A 100 4.99 1.45 8.51
C LYS A 100 5.58 0.89 7.23
N SER A 101 4.75 0.57 6.24
CA SER A 101 5.18 0.04 4.94
C SER A 101 6.06 1.04 4.19
N LYS A 102 5.73 2.35 4.23
CA LYS A 102 6.58 3.40 3.64
C LYS A 102 7.95 3.49 4.32
N ASN A 103 7.98 3.40 5.64
CA ASN A 103 9.24 3.43 6.41
C ASN A 103 10.08 2.18 6.12
N GLU A 104 9.46 1.00 6.08
CA GLU A 104 10.12 -0.26 5.75
C GLU A 104 10.69 -0.24 4.32
N ALA A 105 9.92 0.23 3.34
CA ALA A 105 10.40 0.39 1.97
C ALA A 105 11.60 1.36 1.88
N LYS A 106 11.56 2.46 2.63
CA LYS A 106 12.69 3.41 2.71
C LYS A 106 13.92 2.76 3.34
N ASN A 107 13.76 1.96 4.38
CA ASN A 107 14.86 1.25 5.03
C ASN A 107 15.47 0.23 4.08
N ILE A 108 14.66 -0.60 3.43
CA ILE A 108 15.12 -1.58 2.42
C ILE A 108 15.88 -0.87 1.30
N PHE A 109 15.38 0.26 0.81
CA PHE A 109 16.07 1.03 -0.23
C PHE A 109 17.43 1.55 0.25
N ASN A 110 17.50 2.08 1.47
CA ASN A 110 18.75 2.58 2.05
C ASN A 110 19.75 1.45 2.27
N GLU A 111 19.33 0.31 2.80
CA GLU A 111 20.16 -0.87 2.99
C GLU A 111 20.69 -1.42 1.67
N ALA A 112 19.83 -1.54 0.65
CA ALA A 112 20.23 -1.96 -0.69
C ALA A 112 21.24 -1.00 -1.32
N ARG A 113 21.03 0.32 -1.15
CA ARG A 113 21.95 1.35 -1.63
C ARG A 113 23.29 1.27 -0.91
N GLU A 114 23.29 1.11 0.41
CA GLU A 114 24.53 0.98 1.19
C GLU A 114 25.31 -0.28 0.77
N LYS A 115 24.62 -1.42 0.62
CA LYS A 115 25.23 -2.66 0.14
C LYS A 115 25.82 -2.50 -1.26
N ALA A 116 25.08 -1.89 -2.18
CA ALA A 116 25.57 -1.64 -3.54
C ALA A 116 26.81 -0.73 -3.54
N LEU A 117 26.85 0.32 -2.71
CA LEU A 117 28.02 1.19 -2.57
C LEU A 117 29.22 0.45 -2.00
N LYS A 118 29.02 -0.41 -0.98
CA LYS A 118 30.08 -1.27 -0.43
C LYS A 118 30.64 -2.22 -1.49
N ASP A 119 29.77 -2.88 -2.25
CA ASP A 119 30.17 -3.80 -3.31
C ASP A 119 30.93 -3.08 -4.45
N ILE A 120 30.49 -1.87 -4.83
CA ILE A 120 31.19 -1.04 -5.81
C ILE A 120 32.58 -0.66 -5.31
N ASN A 121 32.71 -0.21 -4.05
CA ASN A 121 34.00 0.18 -3.48
C ASN A 121 34.95 -1.03 -3.36
N ALA A 122 34.46 -2.19 -2.92
CA ALA A 122 35.25 -3.41 -2.87
C ALA A 122 35.75 -3.83 -4.27
N LYS A 123 34.88 -3.76 -5.29
CA LYS A 123 35.29 -4.05 -6.68
C LYS A 123 36.30 -3.04 -7.21
N ARG A 124 36.14 -1.75 -6.88
CA ARG A 124 37.10 -0.70 -7.25
C ARG A 124 38.48 -0.97 -6.64
N GLU A 125 38.55 -1.27 -5.35
CA GLU A 125 39.82 -1.60 -4.69
C GLU A 125 40.51 -2.82 -5.32
N VAL A 126 39.75 -3.85 -5.70
CA VAL A 126 40.30 -5.02 -6.41
C VAL A 126 40.80 -4.64 -7.80
N LEU A 127 40.03 -3.87 -8.56
CA LEU A 127 40.43 -3.40 -9.89
C LEU A 127 41.67 -2.51 -9.82
N ASP A 128 41.75 -1.57 -8.88
CA ASP A 128 42.90 -0.69 -8.71
C ASP A 128 44.17 -1.50 -8.40
N LYS A 129 44.08 -2.55 -7.58
CA LYS A 129 45.19 -3.48 -7.34
C LYS A 129 45.62 -4.22 -8.60
N GLN A 130 44.67 -4.75 -9.37
CA GLN A 130 44.95 -5.44 -10.62
C GLN A 130 45.60 -4.51 -11.65
N ILE A 131 45.10 -3.27 -11.76
CA ILE A 131 45.69 -2.25 -12.63
C ILE A 131 47.13 -1.95 -12.19
N HIS A 132 47.38 -1.77 -10.89
CA HIS A 132 48.74 -1.55 -10.39
C HIS A 132 49.68 -2.72 -10.68
N GLU A 133 49.21 -3.96 -10.54
CA GLU A 133 49.99 -5.16 -10.87
C GLU A 133 50.31 -5.23 -12.37
N GLU A 134 49.34 -4.99 -13.23
CA GLU A 134 49.53 -4.99 -14.69
C GLU A 134 50.46 -3.86 -15.15
N VAL A 135 50.31 -2.65 -14.58
CA VAL A 135 51.23 -1.54 -14.83
C VAL A 135 52.66 -1.92 -14.43
N LYS A 136 52.84 -2.51 -13.24
CA LYS A 136 54.16 -2.95 -12.79
C LYS A 136 54.77 -4.02 -13.70
N LYS A 137 53.98 -5.00 -14.15
CA LYS A 137 54.45 -6.02 -15.12
C LYS A 137 54.88 -5.38 -16.44
N ALA A 138 54.11 -4.42 -16.95
CA ALA A 138 54.45 -3.70 -18.17
C ALA A 138 55.73 -2.86 -17.99
N GLU A 139 55.91 -2.20 -16.84
CA GLU A 139 57.14 -1.50 -16.49
C GLU A 139 58.35 -2.45 -16.44
N ASP A 140 58.20 -3.62 -15.79
CA ASP A 140 59.25 -4.65 -15.74
C ASP A 140 59.59 -5.18 -17.14
N GLU A 141 58.60 -5.39 -18.01
CA GLU A 141 58.80 -5.82 -19.40
C GLU A 141 59.53 -4.75 -20.23
N ILE A 142 59.13 -3.47 -20.08
CA ILE A 142 59.81 -2.33 -20.71
C ILE A 142 61.27 -2.27 -20.25
N ASP A 143 61.54 -2.47 -18.97
CA ASP A 143 62.90 -2.47 -18.42
C ASP A 143 63.74 -3.64 -18.95
N GLN A 144 63.15 -4.83 -19.08
CA GLN A 144 63.81 -5.99 -19.70
C GLN A 144 64.10 -5.75 -21.19
N LEU A 145 63.16 -5.16 -21.93
CA LEU A 145 63.36 -4.76 -23.32
C LEU A 145 64.45 -3.70 -23.43
N ARG A 146 64.47 -2.71 -22.55
CA ARG A 146 65.51 -1.67 -22.50
C ARG A 146 66.89 -2.27 -22.22
N LYS A 147 67.00 -3.22 -21.30
CA LYS A 147 68.26 -3.93 -20.98
C LYS A 147 68.73 -4.85 -22.12
N SER A 148 67.81 -5.47 -22.85
CA SER A 148 68.14 -6.39 -23.96
C SER A 148 68.32 -5.71 -25.33
N ALA A 149 67.83 -4.48 -25.48
CA ALA A 149 67.91 -3.71 -26.72
C ALA A 149 69.36 -3.49 -27.21
N PRO A 150 70.34 -3.09 -26.38
CA PRO A 150 71.72 -2.91 -26.83
C PRO A 150 72.33 -4.17 -27.45
N VAL A 151 72.05 -5.35 -26.88
CA VAL A 151 72.55 -6.63 -27.41
C VAL A 151 71.94 -6.94 -28.79
N LYS A 152 70.62 -6.73 -28.94
CA LYS A 152 69.94 -6.93 -30.23
C LYS A 152 70.41 -5.93 -31.28
N ILE A 153 70.59 -4.66 -30.89
CA ILE A 153 71.09 -3.59 -31.77
C ILE A 153 72.53 -3.87 -32.19
N ASN A 154 73.42 -4.26 -31.28
CA ASN A 154 74.80 -4.63 -31.63
C ASN A 154 74.83 -5.79 -32.62
N LYS A 155 74.00 -6.83 -32.42
CA LYS A 155 73.90 -7.95 -33.36
C LYS A 155 73.47 -7.51 -34.76
N ILE A 156 72.43 -6.69 -34.87
CA ILE A 156 71.95 -6.15 -36.15
C ILE A 156 73.02 -5.26 -36.79
N ALA A 157 73.72 -4.44 -36.00
CA ALA A 157 74.79 -3.57 -36.47
C ALA A 157 75.97 -4.38 -37.03
N ILE A 158 76.37 -5.48 -36.38
CA ILE A 158 77.42 -6.39 -36.87
C ILE A 158 77.00 -7.03 -38.20
N GLU A 159 75.79 -7.59 -38.26
CA GLU A 159 75.27 -8.25 -39.47
C GLU A 159 75.15 -7.27 -40.65
N THR A 160 74.60 -6.07 -40.40
CA THR A 160 74.47 -5.02 -41.42
C THR A 160 75.84 -4.50 -41.86
N ALA A 161 76.78 -4.28 -40.94
CA ALA A 161 78.13 -3.83 -41.27
C ALA A 161 78.90 -4.89 -42.07
N SER A 162 78.74 -6.16 -41.74
CA SER A 162 79.31 -7.28 -42.50
C SER A 162 78.76 -7.31 -43.93
N GLU A 163 77.43 -7.24 -44.10
CA GLU A 163 76.80 -7.25 -45.42
C GLU A 163 77.20 -6.04 -46.26
N LEU A 164 77.24 -4.85 -45.66
CA LEU A 164 77.66 -3.61 -46.33
C LEU A 164 79.13 -3.68 -46.77
N THR A 165 80.01 -4.22 -45.92
CA THR A 165 81.44 -4.35 -46.22
C THR A 165 81.68 -5.36 -47.35
N GLN A 166 80.94 -6.47 -47.35
CA GLN A 166 80.97 -7.46 -48.44
C GLN A 166 80.51 -6.84 -49.76
N LYS A 167 79.43 -6.05 -49.77
CA LYS A 167 78.92 -5.38 -50.97
C LYS A 167 79.82 -4.27 -51.50
N LEU A 168 80.50 -3.51 -50.63
CA LEU A 168 81.32 -2.35 -51.02
C LEU A 168 82.77 -2.70 -51.38
N ILE A 169 83.40 -3.62 -50.65
CA ILE A 169 84.84 -3.91 -50.74
C ILE A 169 85.11 -5.26 -51.43
N GLY A 170 84.08 -6.11 -51.58
CA GLY A 170 84.19 -7.40 -52.30
C GLY A 170 85.05 -8.45 -51.60
N ALA A 171 85.46 -8.20 -50.35
CA ALA A 171 86.27 -9.10 -49.53
C ALA A 171 85.49 -9.53 -48.28
N GLU A 172 85.55 -10.82 -47.93
CA GLU A 172 85.05 -11.32 -46.64
C GLU A 172 85.97 -10.81 -45.53
N VAL A 173 85.47 -9.85 -44.76
CA VAL A 173 86.14 -9.37 -43.56
C VAL A 173 85.79 -10.29 -42.39
N ASN A 174 86.77 -10.61 -41.56
CA ASN A 174 86.57 -11.50 -40.42
C ASN A 174 85.52 -10.90 -39.45
N ASN A 175 84.44 -11.66 -39.22
CA ASN A 175 83.35 -11.31 -38.31
C ASN A 175 83.83 -10.97 -36.89
N SER A 176 84.94 -11.55 -36.43
CA SER A 176 85.52 -11.23 -35.11
C SER A 176 86.03 -9.79 -35.05
N SER A 177 86.59 -9.27 -36.14
CA SER A 177 87.12 -7.90 -36.20
C SER A 177 86.00 -6.87 -36.25
N ILE A 178 84.92 -7.16 -37.00
CA ILE A 178 83.72 -6.30 -37.05
C ILE A 178 83.03 -6.27 -35.69
N SER A 179 82.87 -7.43 -35.05
CA SER A 179 82.32 -7.53 -33.70
C SER A 179 83.10 -6.70 -32.69
N ALA A 180 84.45 -6.75 -32.73
CA ALA A 180 85.29 -5.99 -31.81
C ALA A 180 85.15 -4.46 -32.01
N ILE A 181 85.04 -3.99 -33.26
CA ILE A 181 84.86 -2.56 -33.57
C ILE A 181 83.46 -2.09 -33.15
N VAL A 182 82.42 -2.88 -33.41
CA VAL A 182 81.04 -2.55 -33.01
C VAL A 182 80.91 -2.54 -31.49
N ASP A 183 81.49 -3.50 -30.78
CA ASP A 183 81.48 -3.53 -29.31
C ASP A 183 82.24 -2.35 -28.70
N ASP A 184 83.38 -1.95 -29.27
CA ASP A 184 84.15 -0.80 -28.80
C ASP A 184 83.42 0.53 -29.04
N LEU A 185 82.76 0.69 -30.19
CA LEU A 185 81.88 1.84 -30.48
C LEU A 185 80.62 1.85 -29.60
N SER A 186 80.04 0.67 -29.35
CA SER A 186 78.88 0.50 -28.48
C SER A 186 79.21 0.86 -27.03
N LYS A 187 80.38 0.48 -26.51
CA LYS A 187 80.83 0.90 -25.16
C LYS A 187 81.14 2.38 -25.06
N ARG A 188 81.79 2.98 -26.07
CA ARG A 188 82.08 4.42 -26.10
C ARG A 188 80.84 5.30 -26.17
N ASN A 189 79.81 4.87 -26.89
CA ASN A 189 78.55 5.61 -27.05
C ASN A 189 77.42 5.15 -26.12
N GLY A 190 77.55 3.99 -25.49
CA GLY A 190 76.55 3.39 -24.60
C GLY A 190 76.21 4.28 -23.42
N ASP A 191 77.21 4.92 -22.82
CA ASP A 191 77.01 5.90 -21.74
C ASP A 191 76.23 7.15 -22.18
N LYS A 192 76.25 7.47 -23.48
CA LYS A 192 75.58 8.66 -24.05
C LYS A 192 74.08 8.42 -24.35
N TYR A 193 73.66 7.17 -24.55
CA TYR A 193 72.30 6.80 -24.97
C TYR A 193 71.55 5.85 -24.02
N TYR A 194 72.25 5.12 -23.15
CA TYR A 194 71.66 4.09 -22.28
C TYR A 194 72.05 4.22 -20.79
N GLY A 195 72.94 5.15 -20.43
CA GLY A 195 73.18 5.55 -19.04
C GLY A 195 71.98 6.30 -18.46
N ASN A 196 71.82 6.25 -17.13
CA ASN A 196 70.77 6.96 -16.39
C ASN A 196 70.62 8.42 -16.80
#